data_AF-A0A4U7DT25-F1
#
_entry.id   AF-A0A4U7DT25-F1
#
_cell.length_a   1.000
_cell.length_b   1.000
_cell.length_c   1.000
_cell.angle_alpha   90.00
_cell.angle_beta   90.00
_cell.angle_gamma   90.00
#
_symmetry.space_group_name_H-M   'P 1'
#
loop_
_entity.id
_entity.type
_entity.pdbx_description
1 polymer ?
#
loop_
_entity_poly.entity_id
_entity_poly.type
_entity_poly.pdbx_seq_one_letter_code
_entity_poly.pdbx_strand_id
1 'polypeptide(L)'
;EVVRGISTQKKLCLYATAAVASQTDGGSARSTTGYRVYQYLTDAIDTDQYHQETYVNKMKELTTYSLVDFERRSHGPSSGMFLEFQFGESPGTILETLREDSRIEAISEEEVTSVVKAQIRNQT
;
A
#
# COMPACT_ATOMS: atom_id res chain seq x y z
N GLU A 1 17.73 -1.34 5.44
CA GLU A 1 18.68 -0.85 4.40
C GLU A 1 18.05 -0.77 2.99
N VAL A 2 17.23 -1.74 2.55
CA VAL A 2 16.61 -1.79 1.20
C VAL A 2 15.61 -0.67 0.91
N VAL A 3 14.76 -0.31 1.88
CA VAL A 3 13.71 0.72 1.71
C VAL A 3 14.28 2.13 1.44
N ARG A 4 15.51 2.40 1.86
CA ARG A 4 16.16 3.70 1.64
C ARG A 4 16.61 3.92 0.18
N GLY A 5 16.80 2.85 -0.58
CA GLY A 5 17.27 2.89 -1.98
C GLY A 5 16.17 2.88 -3.06
N ILE A 6 14.90 2.76 -2.69
CA ILE A 6 13.78 2.76 -3.64
C ILE A 6 13.23 4.18 -3.88
N SER A 7 12.71 4.44 -5.08
CA SER A 7 12.18 5.76 -5.45
C SER A 7 11.01 6.19 -4.56
N THR A 8 10.80 7.50 -4.37
CA THR A 8 9.67 8.05 -3.58
C THR A 8 8.33 7.48 -4.02
N GLN A 9 8.07 7.38 -5.32
CA GLN A 9 6.83 6.79 -5.84
C GLN A 9 6.66 5.32 -5.41
N LYS A 10 7.74 4.53 -5.43
CA LYS A 10 7.71 3.15 -4.95
C LYS A 10 7.53 3.06 -3.43
N LYS A 11 8.09 4.01 -2.67
CA LYS A 11 7.85 4.17 -1.24
C LYS A 11 6.38 4.50 -0.95
N LEU A 12 5.75 5.37 -1.74
CA LEU A 12 4.32 5.69 -1.62
C LEU A 12 3.44 4.47 -1.92
N CYS A 13 3.78 3.68 -2.95
CA CYS A 13 3.10 2.41 -3.21
C CYS A 13 3.18 1.48 -2.00
N LEU A 14 4.38 1.31 -1.45
CA LEU A 14 4.64 0.43 -0.31
C LEU A 14 3.92 0.93 0.95
N TYR A 15 4.01 2.24 1.24
CA TYR A 15 3.38 2.89 2.38
C TYR A 15 1.86 2.71 2.36
N ALA A 16 1.21 3.02 1.23
CA ALA A 16 -0.23 2.84 1.07
C ALA A 16 -0.67 1.40 1.34
N THR A 17 0.09 0.43 0.80
CA THR A 17 -0.20 -0.99 0.95
C THR A 17 -0.01 -1.44 2.39
N ALA A 18 1.07 -1.00 3.05
CA ALA A 18 1.37 -1.33 4.43
C ALA A 18 0.35 -0.71 5.40
N ALA A 19 -0.12 0.50 5.10
CA ALA A 19 -1.15 1.18 5.89
C ALA A 19 -2.49 0.45 5.83
N VAL A 20 -2.83 -0.16 4.68
CA VAL A 20 -4.00 -1.05 4.59
C VAL A 20 -3.75 -2.32 5.40
N ALA A 21 -2.62 -2.99 5.16
CA ALA A 21 -2.29 -4.25 5.82
C ALA A 21 -2.28 -4.14 7.35
N SER A 22 -1.77 -3.03 7.91
CA SER A 22 -1.71 -2.78 9.35
C SER A 22 -3.10 -2.65 10.01
N GLN A 23 -4.15 -2.39 9.23
CA GLN A 23 -5.52 -2.23 9.70
C GLN A 23 -6.43 -3.42 9.36
N THR A 24 -5.87 -4.49 8.81
CA THR A 24 -6.60 -5.73 8.50
C THR A 24 -6.17 -6.86 9.42
N ASP A 25 -7.12 -7.71 9.84
CA ASP A 25 -6.86 -8.80 10.78
C ASP A 25 -5.85 -9.85 10.26
N GLY A 26 -5.61 -9.89 8.95
CA GLY A 26 -4.66 -10.81 8.30
C GLY A 26 -3.31 -10.21 7.96
N GLY A 27 -3.06 -8.93 8.26
CA GLY A 27 -1.81 -8.25 7.90
C GLY A 27 -1.59 -8.18 6.37
N SER A 28 -2.66 -8.15 5.58
CA SER A 28 -2.60 -8.22 4.12
C SER A 28 -3.43 -7.12 3.46
N ALA A 29 -3.11 -6.77 2.23
CA ALA A 29 -3.79 -5.70 1.52
C ALA A 29 -4.24 -6.15 0.13
N ARG A 30 -5.52 -5.95 -0.19
CA ARG A 30 -6.01 -6.07 -1.56
C ARG A 30 -5.36 -4.98 -2.42
N SER A 31 -4.96 -5.31 -3.64
CA SER A 31 -4.31 -4.38 -4.57
C SER A 31 -5.20 -3.19 -4.93
N THR A 32 -6.51 -3.40 -5.03
CA THR A 32 -7.51 -2.33 -5.22
C THR A 32 -7.59 -1.41 -4.00
N THR A 33 -7.56 -2.02 -2.81
CA THR A 33 -7.36 -1.43 -1.47
C THR A 33 -6.24 -0.41 -1.42
N GLY A 34 -5.03 -0.95 -1.52
CA GLY A 34 -3.80 -0.17 -1.45
C GLY A 34 -3.72 0.88 -2.55
N TYR A 35 -4.21 0.59 -3.75
CA TYR A 35 -4.21 1.59 -4.84
C TYR A 35 -5.04 2.82 -4.50
N ARG A 36 -6.25 2.67 -3.95
CA ARG A 36 -7.09 3.83 -3.57
C ARG A 36 -6.44 4.68 -2.48
N VAL A 37 -5.76 4.04 -1.54
CA VAL A 37 -4.99 4.76 -0.50
C VAL A 37 -3.80 5.47 -1.14
N TYR A 38 -3.08 4.83 -2.07
CA TYR A 38 -2.00 5.45 -2.82
C TYR A 38 -2.45 6.69 -3.61
N GLN A 39 -3.62 6.65 -4.25
CA GLN A 39 -4.19 7.81 -4.93
C GLN A 39 -4.40 8.98 -3.95
N TYR A 40 -4.98 8.71 -2.78
CA TYR A 40 -5.10 9.73 -1.74
C TYR A 40 -3.75 10.31 -1.31
N LEU A 41 -2.74 9.46 -1.07
CA LEU A 41 -1.41 9.94 -0.65
C LEU A 41 -0.76 10.83 -1.71
N THR A 42 -0.90 10.46 -2.97
CA THR A 42 -0.30 11.19 -4.09
C THR A 42 -1.01 12.51 -4.36
N ASP A 43 -2.34 12.55 -4.20
CA ASP A 43 -3.13 13.79 -4.22
C ASP A 43 -2.74 14.72 -3.06
N ALA A 44 -2.55 14.17 -1.86
CA ALA A 44 -2.22 14.97 -0.67
C ALA A 44 -0.89 15.72 -0.77
N ILE A 45 0.03 15.25 -1.61
CA ILE A 45 1.37 15.85 -1.79
C ILE A 45 1.63 16.35 -3.22
N ASP A 46 0.55 16.52 -4.00
CA ASP A 46 0.56 17.03 -5.37
C ASP A 46 1.64 16.36 -6.25
N THR A 47 1.53 15.04 -6.39
CA THR A 47 2.45 14.26 -7.23
C THR A 47 1.72 13.37 -8.22
N ASP A 48 2.36 13.14 -9.37
CA ASP A 48 1.81 12.28 -10.41
C ASP A 48 1.43 10.90 -9.87
N GLN A 49 0.25 10.44 -10.28
CA GLN A 49 -0.25 9.15 -9.89
C GLN A 49 0.09 8.11 -10.96
N TYR A 50 0.58 6.96 -10.52
CA TYR A 50 0.57 5.77 -11.34
C TYR A 50 -0.85 5.31 -11.65
N HIS A 51 -1.05 4.77 -12.85
CA HIS A 51 -2.20 3.92 -13.12
C HIS A 51 -2.13 2.66 -12.25
N GLN A 52 -3.29 2.05 -11.99
CA GLN A 52 -3.40 0.87 -11.13
C GLN A 52 -2.47 -0.27 -11.56
N GLU A 53 -2.35 -0.52 -12.86
CA GLU A 53 -1.46 -1.56 -13.39
C GLU A 53 0.00 -1.29 -13.03
N THR A 54 0.47 -0.06 -13.21
CA THR A 54 1.83 0.36 -12.85
C THR A 54 2.06 0.25 -11.34
N TYR A 55 1.11 0.69 -10.52
CA TYR A 55 1.18 0.51 -9.06
C TYR A 55 1.33 -0.97 -8.69
N VAL A 56 0.52 -1.86 -9.27
CA VAL A 56 0.60 -3.31 -9.04
C VAL A 56 1.95 -3.86 -9.47
N ASN A 57 2.46 -3.46 -10.63
CA ASN A 57 3.77 -3.90 -11.11
C ASN A 57 4.89 -3.42 -10.18
N LYS A 58 4.81 -2.19 -9.65
CA LYS A 58 5.77 -1.70 -8.65
C LYS A 58 5.72 -2.47 -7.34
N MET A 59 4.55 -2.90 -6.89
CA MET A 59 4.41 -3.78 -5.73
C MET A 59 4.99 -5.17 -6.00
N LYS A 60 4.76 -5.74 -7.18
CA LYS A 60 5.37 -7.03 -7.58
C LYS A 60 6.89 -6.96 -7.64
N GLU A 61 7.47 -5.86 -8.12
CA GLU A 61 8.92 -5.69 -8.12
C GLU A 61 9.53 -5.70 -6.70
N LEU A 62 8.73 -5.47 -5.64
CA LEU A 62 9.20 -5.54 -4.26
C LEU A 62 9.32 -6.97 -3.72
N THR A 63 8.75 -7.96 -4.42
CA THR A 63 8.91 -9.38 -4.04
C THR A 63 10.32 -9.88 -4.27
N THR A 64 11.01 -9.34 -5.29
CA THR A 64 12.43 -9.62 -5.53
C THR A 64 13.31 -9.27 -4.33
N TYR A 65 12.86 -8.36 -3.47
CA TYR A 65 13.57 -7.93 -2.27
C TYR A 65 13.01 -8.56 -0.98
N SER A 66 12.12 -9.55 -1.11
CA SER A 66 11.44 -10.23 0.00
C SER A 66 10.70 -9.29 0.97
N LEU A 67 10.35 -8.08 0.51
CA LEU A 67 9.59 -7.13 1.32
C LEU A 67 8.10 -7.49 1.34
N VAL A 68 7.61 -8.05 0.24
CA VAL A 68 6.21 -8.33 0.00
C VAL A 68 6.08 -9.64 -0.77
N ASP A 69 5.12 -10.47 -0.42
CA ASP A 69 4.62 -11.58 -1.23
C ASP A 69 3.21 -11.26 -1.74
N PHE A 70 2.75 -11.98 -2.77
CA PHE A 70 1.38 -11.80 -3.25
C PHE A 70 0.73 -13.09 -3.71
N GLU A 71 -0.59 -13.14 -3.55
CA GLU A 71 -1.43 -14.20 -4.05
C GLU A 71 -2.58 -13.63 -4.88
N ARG A 72 -3.01 -14.38 -5.89
CA ARG A 72 -4.18 -14.01 -6.70
C ARG A 72 -5.43 -14.54 -6.02
N ARG A 73 -6.35 -13.64 -5.66
CA ARG A 73 -7.61 -13.96 -4.97
C ARG A 73 -8.82 -13.52 -5.78
N SER A 74 -9.95 -14.18 -5.54
CA SER A 74 -11.26 -13.84 -6.09
C SER A 74 -12.28 -14.02 -4.98
N HIS A 75 -13.21 -13.06 -4.82
CA HIS A 75 -14.25 -13.12 -3.79
C HIS A 75 -15.62 -13.53 -4.38
N GLY A 76 -15.61 -14.43 -5.36
CA GLY A 76 -16.82 -14.91 -6.01
C GLY A 76 -17.29 -14.02 -7.18
N PRO A 77 -18.50 -14.26 -7.72
CA PRO A 77 -18.93 -13.73 -9.02
C PRO A 77 -18.98 -12.21 -9.14
N SER A 78 -19.18 -11.50 -8.02
CA SER A 78 -19.40 -10.05 -7.99
C SER A 78 -18.16 -9.23 -7.66
N SER A 79 -17.17 -9.81 -6.98
CA SER A 79 -16.08 -9.03 -6.35
C SER A 79 -14.85 -8.88 -7.23
N GLY A 80 -14.87 -9.48 -8.43
CA GLY A 80 -13.74 -9.46 -9.35
C GLY A 80 -12.49 -10.14 -8.79
N MET A 81 -11.42 -10.02 -9.54
CA MET A 81 -10.13 -10.63 -9.25
C MET A 81 -9.14 -9.56 -8.79
N PHE A 82 -8.39 -9.85 -7.74
CA PHE A 82 -7.39 -8.95 -7.19
C PHE A 82 -6.13 -9.71 -6.76
N LEU A 83 -5.07 -8.96 -6.49
CA LEU A 83 -3.91 -9.48 -5.79
C LEU A 83 -4.01 -9.11 -4.33
N GLU A 84 -3.68 -10.05 -3.46
CA GLU A 84 -3.54 -9.84 -2.04
C GLU A 84 -2.06 -9.81 -1.71
N PHE A 85 -1.59 -8.68 -1.19
CA PHE A 85 -0.19 -8.47 -0.80
C PHE A 85 -0.01 -8.77 0.68
N GLN A 86 1.03 -9.53 1.01
CA GLN A 86 1.42 -9.91 2.36
C GLN A 86 2.84 -9.41 2.62
N PHE A 87 3.14 -8.97 3.83
CA PHE A 87 4.45 -8.39 4.15
C PHE A 87 5.33 -9.39 4.89
N GLY A 88 6.61 -9.45 4.51
CA GLY A 88 7.59 -10.30 5.18
C GLY A 88 7.98 -9.79 6.57
N GLU A 89 7.85 -8.49 6.80
CA GLU A 89 8.01 -7.82 8.08
C GLU A 89 6.66 -7.23 8.55
N SER A 90 6.56 -6.88 9.83
CA SER A 90 5.35 -6.23 10.35
C SER A 90 5.03 -4.96 9.53
N PRO A 91 3.79 -4.78 9.04
CA PRO A 91 3.40 -3.57 8.33
C PRO A 91 3.70 -2.29 9.14
N GLY A 92 3.59 -2.34 10.47
CA GLY A 92 3.94 -1.23 11.35
C GLY A 92 5.41 -0.81 11.24
N THR A 93 6.34 -1.75 11.26
CA THR A 93 7.78 -1.49 11.12
C THR A 93 8.13 -0.88 9.76
N ILE A 94 7.43 -1.33 8.71
CA ILE A 94 7.60 -0.76 7.36
C ILE A 94 7.09 0.67 7.31
N LEU A 95 5.95 0.96 7.94
CA LEU A 95 5.40 2.31 8.05
C LEU A 95 6.35 3.24 8.80
N GLU A 96 6.88 2.81 9.95
CA GLU A 96 7.87 3.56 10.74
C GLU A 96 9.11 3.90 9.91
N THR A 97 9.64 2.91 9.16
CA THR A 97 10.82 3.12 8.31
C THR A 97 10.54 4.08 7.16
N LEU A 98 9.36 3.98 6.53
CA LEU A 98 8.97 4.83 5.40
C LEU A 98 8.65 6.27 5.82
N ARG A 99 8.22 6.47 7.07
CA ARG A 99 7.96 7.80 7.64
C ARG A 99 9.19 8.68 7.75
N GLU A 100 10.39 8.10 7.73
CA GLU A 100 11.65 8.87 7.65
C GLU A 100 11.82 9.63 6.32
N ASP A 101 11.04 9.31 5.28
CA ASP A 101 11.02 10.06 4.02
C ASP A 101 10.18 11.33 4.18
N SER A 102 10.80 12.50 3.99
CA SER A 102 10.18 13.81 4.23
C SER A 102 8.90 14.04 3.40
N ARG A 103 8.75 13.40 2.24
CA ARG A 103 7.51 13.52 1.44
C ARG A 103 6.36 12.72 2.03
N ILE A 104 6.65 11.62 2.71
CA ILE A 104 5.65 10.79 3.41
C ILE A 104 5.33 11.42 4.77
N GLU A 105 6.34 11.91 5.47
CA GLU A 105 6.20 12.63 6.74
C GLU A 105 5.18 13.78 6.65
N ALA A 106 5.15 14.51 5.54
CA ALA A 106 4.23 15.62 5.29
C ALA A 106 2.73 15.24 5.30
N ILE A 107 2.40 13.95 5.20
CA ILE A 107 1.02 13.46 5.14
C ILE A 107 0.52 13.09 6.54
N SER A 108 -0.62 13.62 6.97
CA SER A 108 -1.20 13.29 8.28
C SER A 108 -1.50 11.79 8.44
N GLU A 109 -0.95 11.18 9.50
CA GLU A 109 -1.19 9.76 9.80
C GLU A 109 -2.64 9.46 10.19
N GLU A 110 -3.28 10.40 10.88
CA GLU A 110 -4.68 10.28 11.29
C GLU A 110 -5.61 10.30 10.08
N GLU A 111 -5.30 11.14 9.09
CA GLU A 111 -6.06 11.19 7.84
C GLU A 111 -5.86 9.92 7.02
N VAL A 112 -4.61 9.44 6.87
CA VAL A 112 -4.33 8.16 6.19
C VAL A 112 -5.10 7.02 6.86
N THR A 113 -5.07 6.93 8.19
CA THR A 113 -5.81 5.92 8.94
C THR A 113 -7.30 5.99 8.69
N SER A 114 -7.86 7.21 8.64
CA SER A 114 -9.28 7.43 8.35
C SER A 114 -9.65 6.99 6.94
N VAL A 115 -8.82 7.32 5.95
CA VAL A 115 -9.01 6.89 4.55
C VAL A 115 -8.92 5.36 4.43
N VAL A 116 -7.91 4.74 5.06
CA VAL A 116 -7.76 3.28 5.06
C VAL A 116 -9.00 2.60 5.61
N LYS A 117 -9.47 3.00 6.80
CA LYS A 117 -10.67 2.42 7.42
C LYS A 117 -11.91 2.59 6.54
N ALA A 118 -12.07 3.75 5.91
CA ALA A 118 -13.15 3.98 4.96
C ALA A 118 -13.07 3.06 3.74
N GLN A 119 -11.87 2.84 3.18
CA GLN A 119 -11.69 1.93 2.05
C GLN A 119 -11.92 0.47 2.41
N ILE A 120 -11.44 0.01 3.56
CA ILE A 120 -11.66 -1.37 4.05
C ILE A 120 -13.16 -1.63 4.23
N ARG A 121 -13.91 -0.71 4.85
CA ARG A 121 -15.36 -0.85 5.03
C ARG A 121 -16.12 -0.99 3.70
N ASN A 122 -15.63 -0.37 2.64
CA ASN A 122 -16.24 -0.44 1.32
C ASN A 122 -15.82 -1.69 0.50
N GLN A 123 -14.99 -2.58 1.07
CA GLN A 123 -14.60 -3.86 0.46
C GLN A 123 -15.55 -5.02 0.79
N THR A 124 -16.38 -4.84 1.82
CA THR A 124 -17.30 -5.83 2.39
C THR A 124 -18.71 -5.61 1.85
#